data_AF-A0A7T6Z9T3-F1
#
_entry.id   AF-A0A7T6Z9T3-F1
#
_cell.length_a   1.000
_cell.length_b   1.000
_cell.length_c   1.000
_cell.angle_alpha   90.00
_cell.angle_beta   90.00
_cell.angle_gamma   90.00
#
_symmetry.space_group_name_H-M   'P 1'
#
loop_
_entity.id
_entity.type
_entity.pdbx_description
1 polymer ?
#
loop_
_entity_poly.entity_id
_entity_poly.type
_entity_poly.pdbx_seq_one_letter_code
_entity_poly.pdbx_strand_id
1 'polypeptide(L)'
;MTENMDHFFLVREDMLTEAMQKTLEAKRLLENEPSTTIGDAVQKVGLSRSAFYKYRDAILPFHTMSQAKIITLSILLTDKSGALSELLGVVAETQSNVLTINQTIPLQGRANVTLTVDTTMLNIEVKSLMQRIKEMLAVEKVELVGSGTGSANKDK
;
A
#
# COMPACT_ATOMS: atom_id res chain seq x y z
N MET A 1 0.37 -31.43 -7.82
CA MET A 1 -0.89 -30.69 -8.07
C MET A 1 -0.48 -29.44 -8.82
N THR A 2 -0.87 -29.35 -10.10
CA THR A 2 -0.50 -28.25 -10.98
C THR A 2 -1.22 -27.00 -10.50
N GLU A 3 -0.48 -26.01 -10.02
CA GLU A 3 -1.01 -24.68 -9.76
C GLU A 3 -1.54 -24.13 -11.09
N ASN A 4 -2.85 -23.87 -11.18
CA ASN A 4 -3.38 -23.06 -12.26
C ASN A 4 -2.73 -21.68 -12.13
N MET A 5 -1.70 -21.42 -12.95
CA MET A 5 -1.22 -20.06 -13.15
C MET A 5 -2.37 -19.30 -13.80
N ASP A 6 -3.11 -18.52 -13.01
CA ASP A 6 -4.14 -17.63 -13.53
C ASP A 6 -3.47 -16.70 -14.55
N HIS A 7 -3.73 -16.94 -15.83
CA HIS A 7 -3.23 -16.09 -16.91
C HIS A 7 -4.05 -14.80 -16.92
N PHE A 8 -3.40 -13.68 -16.61
CA PHE A 8 -4.03 -12.35 -16.64
C PHE A 8 -3.84 -11.69 -18.00
N PHE A 9 -4.85 -10.92 -18.41
CA PHE A 9 -4.83 -10.13 -19.65
C PHE A 9 -5.00 -8.65 -19.32
N LEU A 10 -4.21 -7.80 -19.99
CA LEU A 10 -4.43 -6.35 -19.96
C LEU A 10 -5.35 -5.97 -21.12
N VAL A 11 -6.51 -5.42 -20.81
CA VAL A 11 -7.52 -5.02 -21.79
C VAL A 11 -7.83 -3.54 -21.60
N ARG A 12 -7.98 -2.80 -22.70
CA ARG A 12 -8.43 -1.41 -22.63
C ARG A 12 -9.89 -1.34 -22.20
N GLU A 13 -10.25 -0.33 -21.43
CA GLU A 13 -11.60 -0.17 -20.88
C GLU A 13 -12.69 -0.10 -21.97
N ASP A 14 -12.38 0.51 -23.13
CA ASP A 14 -13.28 0.61 -24.28
C ASP A 14 -13.60 -0.74 -24.94
N MET A 15 -12.79 -1.77 -24.68
CA MET A 15 -12.99 -3.14 -25.17
C MET A 15 -13.76 -4.02 -24.18
N LEU A 16 -14.06 -3.52 -22.98
CA LEU A 16 -14.87 -4.24 -22.00
C LEU A 16 -16.35 -4.23 -22.44
N THR A 17 -17.06 -5.31 -22.14
CA THR A 17 -18.51 -5.33 -22.33
C THR A 17 -19.19 -4.34 -21.37
N GLU A 18 -20.37 -3.83 -21.73
CA GLU A 18 -21.12 -2.90 -20.88
C GLU A 18 -21.33 -3.43 -19.46
N ALA A 19 -21.61 -4.74 -19.31
CA ALA A 19 -21.77 -5.36 -18.00
C ALA A 19 -20.49 -5.34 -17.15
N MET A 20 -19.32 -5.47 -17.79
CA MET A 20 -18.01 -5.40 -17.13
C MET A 20 -17.68 -3.98 -16.71
N GLN A 21 -17.93 -2.99 -17.58
CA GLN A 21 -17.76 -1.56 -17.27
C GLN A 21 -18.67 -1.14 -16.10
N LYS A 22 -19.96 -1.50 -16.14
CA LYS A 22 -20.89 -1.26 -15.04
C LYS A 22 -20.48 -1.97 -13.75
N THR A 23 -19.85 -3.13 -13.83
CA THR A 23 -19.31 -3.81 -12.64
C THR A 23 -18.18 -3.00 -12.01
N LEU A 24 -17.26 -2.45 -12.81
CA LEU A 24 -16.20 -1.55 -12.33
C LEU A 24 -16.79 -0.29 -11.70
N GLU A 25 -17.81 0.30 -12.32
CA GLU A 25 -18.49 1.49 -11.77
C GLU A 25 -19.21 1.19 -10.45
N ALA A 26 -19.91 0.04 -10.34
CA ALA A 26 -20.53 -0.39 -9.10
C ALA A 26 -19.49 -0.61 -7.98
N LYS A 27 -18.33 -1.20 -8.29
CA LYS A 27 -17.22 -1.34 -7.33
C LYS A 27 -16.73 0.02 -6.86
N ARG A 28 -16.56 0.98 -7.77
CA ARG A 28 -16.17 2.36 -7.45
C ARG A 28 -17.16 3.06 -6.52
N LEU A 29 -18.47 2.83 -6.68
CA LEU A 29 -19.50 3.36 -5.78
C LEU A 29 -19.38 2.76 -4.37
N LEU A 30 -19.14 1.46 -4.26
CA LEU A 30 -18.98 0.75 -2.99
C LEU A 30 -17.71 1.20 -2.23
N GLU A 31 -16.63 1.52 -2.95
CA GLU A 31 -15.39 2.01 -2.37
C GLU A 31 -15.52 3.45 -1.85
N ASN A 32 -16.22 4.32 -2.57
CA ASN A 32 -16.33 5.75 -2.23
C ASN A 32 -17.42 6.05 -1.18
N GLU A 33 -18.42 5.20 -1.05
CA GLU A 33 -19.57 5.41 -0.16
C GLU A 33 -19.77 4.18 0.75
N PRO A 34 -19.18 4.16 1.96
CA PRO A 34 -19.24 3.00 2.87
C PRO A 34 -20.67 2.57 3.29
N SER A 35 -21.66 3.47 3.15
CA SER A 35 -23.07 3.19 3.43
C SER A 35 -23.81 2.50 2.27
N THR A 36 -23.22 2.44 1.08
CA THR A 36 -23.87 1.94 -0.13
C THR A 36 -23.82 0.41 -0.14
N THR A 37 -24.97 -0.24 -0.28
CA THR A 37 -25.01 -1.70 -0.40
C THR A 37 -24.75 -2.13 -1.85
N ILE A 38 -24.36 -3.40 -2.05
CA ILE A 38 -24.24 -3.98 -3.40
C ILE A 38 -25.54 -3.78 -4.19
N GLY A 39 -26.69 -3.93 -3.53
CA GLY A 39 -28.00 -3.74 -4.16
C GLY A 39 -28.18 -2.33 -4.71
N ASP A 40 -27.83 -1.32 -3.91
CA ASP A 40 -27.95 0.08 -4.30
C ASP A 40 -26.98 0.43 -5.43
N ALA A 41 -25.73 -0.04 -5.33
CA ALA A 41 -24.71 0.19 -6.33
C ALA A 41 -25.11 -0.37 -7.71
N VAL A 42 -25.55 -1.64 -7.76
CA VAL A 42 -25.93 -2.26 -9.04
C VAL A 42 -27.20 -1.64 -9.63
N GLN A 43 -28.13 -1.19 -8.79
CA GLN A 43 -29.32 -0.47 -9.25
C GLN A 43 -28.95 0.89 -9.84
N LYS A 44 -28.05 1.65 -9.18
CA LYS A 44 -27.59 2.98 -9.62
C LYS A 44 -26.90 2.94 -10.99
N VAL A 45 -26.16 1.87 -11.30
CA VAL A 45 -25.47 1.69 -12.59
C VAL A 45 -26.25 0.88 -13.63
N GLY A 46 -27.46 0.42 -13.29
CA GLY A 46 -28.28 -0.40 -14.20
C GLY A 46 -27.66 -1.76 -14.54
N LEU A 47 -27.16 -2.48 -13.53
CA LEU A 47 -26.58 -3.82 -13.62
C LEU A 47 -27.41 -4.82 -12.80
N SER A 48 -27.56 -6.05 -13.26
CA SER A 48 -28.19 -7.10 -12.45
C SER A 48 -27.23 -7.59 -11.35
N ARG A 49 -27.78 -8.02 -10.20
CA ARG A 49 -26.97 -8.64 -9.14
C ARG A 49 -26.19 -9.86 -9.65
N SER A 50 -26.79 -10.69 -10.51
CA SER A 50 -26.11 -11.86 -11.08
C SER A 50 -24.94 -11.48 -12.00
N ALA A 51 -25.08 -10.43 -12.82
CA ALA A 51 -24.00 -9.93 -13.65
C ALA A 51 -22.87 -9.34 -12.79
N PHE A 52 -23.19 -8.61 -11.72
CA PHE A 52 -22.19 -8.13 -10.77
C PHE A 52 -21.39 -9.29 -10.16
N TYR A 53 -22.05 -10.29 -9.58
CA TYR A 53 -21.35 -11.44 -8.98
C TYR A 53 -20.56 -12.27 -9.99
N LYS A 54 -20.96 -12.30 -11.27
CA LYS A 54 -20.21 -12.98 -12.33
C LYS A 54 -18.85 -12.34 -12.60
N TYR A 55 -18.75 -11.00 -12.54
CA TYR A 55 -17.54 -10.26 -12.91
C TYR A 55 -16.79 -9.64 -11.73
N ARG A 56 -17.39 -9.59 -10.53
CA ARG A 56 -16.86 -8.91 -9.33
C ARG A 56 -15.40 -9.25 -9.06
N ASP A 57 -15.05 -10.52 -9.11
CA ASP A 57 -13.73 -11.03 -8.74
C ASP A 57 -12.84 -11.28 -9.97
N ALA A 58 -13.41 -11.23 -11.18
CA ALA A 58 -12.70 -11.48 -12.44
C ALA A 58 -12.15 -10.21 -13.10
N ILE A 59 -12.67 -9.03 -12.72
CA ILE A 59 -12.29 -7.75 -13.34
C ILE A 59 -11.94 -6.75 -12.25
N LEU A 60 -10.69 -6.31 -12.32
CA LEU A 60 -10.07 -5.42 -11.36
C LEU A 60 -9.40 -4.28 -12.13
N PRO A 61 -9.52 -3.03 -11.67
CA PRO A 61 -8.76 -1.94 -12.26
C PRO A 61 -7.26 -2.20 -12.12
N PHE A 62 -6.50 -1.93 -13.19
CA PHE A 62 -5.04 -2.13 -13.17
C PHE A 62 -4.33 -1.23 -12.14
N HIS A 63 -4.85 -0.03 -11.87
CA HIS A 63 -4.31 0.88 -10.85
C HIS A 63 -4.48 0.34 -9.42
N THR A 64 -5.37 -0.64 -9.19
CA THR A 64 -5.50 -1.30 -7.88
C THR A 64 -4.37 -2.32 -7.66
N MET A 65 -3.73 -2.82 -8.72
CA MET A 65 -2.65 -3.81 -8.66
C MET A 65 -1.25 -3.19 -8.48
N SER A 66 -1.09 -1.88 -8.72
CA SER A 66 0.22 -1.20 -8.80
C SER A 66 0.36 0.00 -7.85
N GLN A 67 -0.56 0.15 -6.89
CA GLN A 67 -0.45 1.21 -5.89
C GLN A 67 0.69 0.90 -4.92
N ALA A 68 1.69 1.78 -4.88
CA ALA A 68 2.81 1.64 -3.97
C ALA A 68 2.29 1.61 -2.54
N LYS A 69 2.61 0.59 -1.74
CA LYS A 69 2.23 0.58 -0.32
C LYS A 69 3.25 1.39 0.46
N ILE A 70 2.92 2.64 0.78
CA ILE A 70 3.84 3.54 1.45
C ILE A 70 3.49 3.63 2.94
N ILE A 71 4.51 3.50 3.78
CA ILE A 71 4.40 3.77 5.22
C ILE A 71 5.34 4.89 5.62
N THR A 72 4.97 5.66 6.63
CA THR A 72 5.84 6.63 7.28
C THR A 72 6.04 6.24 8.73
N LEU A 73 7.29 6.08 9.12
CA LEU A 73 7.73 5.74 10.47
C LEU A 73 8.35 6.98 11.13
N SER A 74 7.99 7.26 12.38
CA SER A 74 8.73 8.18 13.24
C SER A 74 9.55 7.37 14.24
N ILE A 75 10.85 7.62 14.30
CA ILE A 75 11.80 6.82 15.07
C ILE A 75 12.63 7.76 15.94
N LEU A 76 12.59 7.56 17.26
CA LEU A 76 13.49 8.24 18.18
C LEU A 76 14.80 7.45 18.24
N LEU A 77 15.85 8.03 17.68
CA LEU A 77 17.16 7.39 17.50
C LEU A 77 18.20 8.07 18.39
N THR A 78 19.01 7.28 19.08
CA THR A 78 20.19 7.78 19.81
C THR A 78 21.25 8.26 18.82
N ASP A 79 21.80 9.44 19.08
CA ASP A 79 22.88 10.05 18.30
C ASP A 79 24.21 9.39 18.63
N LYS A 80 24.47 8.25 17.97
CA LYS A 80 25.74 7.54 17.98
C LYS A 80 26.19 7.29 16.55
N SER A 81 27.51 7.25 16.33
CA SER A 81 28.07 6.93 15.02
C SER A 81 27.52 5.58 14.52
N GLY A 82 27.05 5.56 13.28
CA GLY A 82 26.48 4.38 12.63
C GLY A 82 25.01 4.06 12.95
N ALA A 83 24.35 4.77 13.87
CA ALA A 83 22.95 4.47 14.23
C ALA A 83 21.98 4.54 13.05
N LEU A 84 22.05 5.62 12.26
CA LEU A 84 21.20 5.78 11.09
C LEU A 84 21.55 4.74 10.02
N SER A 85 22.83 4.42 9.84
CA SER A 85 23.28 3.40 8.89
C SER A 85 22.77 2.01 9.26
N GLU A 86 22.82 1.65 10.56
CA GLU A 86 22.25 0.41 11.09
C GLU A 86 20.74 0.33 10.82
N LEU A 87 20.02 1.43 11.04
CA LEU A 87 18.57 1.53 10.78
C LEU A 87 18.26 1.28 9.30
N LEU A 88 19.00 1.93 8.40
CA LEU A 88 18.82 1.76 6.96
C LEU A 88 19.19 0.34 6.50
N GLY A 89 20.16 -0.30 7.15
CA GLY A 89 20.50 -1.70 6.92
C GLY A 89 19.33 -2.63 7.20
N VAL A 90 18.70 -2.49 8.37
CA VAL A 90 17.52 -3.29 8.75
C VAL A 90 16.38 -3.14 7.74
N VAL A 91 16.14 -1.92 7.25
CA VAL A 91 15.08 -1.65 6.25
C VAL A 91 15.45 -2.23 4.87
N ALA A 92 16.73 -2.20 4.49
CA ALA A 92 17.19 -2.76 3.22
C ALA A 92 17.08 -4.29 3.17
N GLU A 93 17.27 -4.98 4.30
CA GLU A 93 17.10 -6.44 4.40
C GLU A 93 15.68 -6.92 4.09
N THR A 94 14.68 -6.05 4.19
CA THR A 94 13.27 -6.39 4.00
C THR A 94 12.77 -6.15 2.57
N GLN A 95 13.69 -5.96 1.61
CA GLN A 95 13.37 -5.64 0.20
C GLN A 95 12.50 -4.39 0.03
N SER A 96 12.52 -3.51 1.02
CA SER A 96 11.78 -2.24 0.99
C SER A 96 12.64 -1.14 0.42
N ASN A 97 12.02 -0.16 -0.21
CA ASN A 97 12.73 0.99 -0.76
C ASN A 97 12.50 2.23 0.12
N VAL A 98 13.58 2.87 0.55
CA VAL A 98 13.48 4.12 1.31
C VAL A 98 13.22 5.27 0.34
N LEU A 99 12.09 5.96 0.53
CA LEU A 99 11.70 7.10 -0.31
C LEU A 99 12.20 8.42 0.25
N THR A 100 12.09 8.63 1.56
CA THR A 100 12.56 9.85 2.22
C THR A 100 13.18 9.53 3.58
N ILE A 101 14.19 10.31 3.94
CA ILE A 101 14.81 10.30 5.27
C ILE A 101 14.83 11.75 5.74
N ASN A 102 14.20 12.04 6.86
CA ASN A 102 14.28 13.33 7.51
C ASN A 102 14.69 13.14 8.98
N GLN A 103 15.93 13.49 9.30
CA GLN A 103 16.46 13.44 10.66
C GLN A 103 16.56 14.86 11.22
N THR A 104 16.00 15.07 12.42
CA THR A 104 16.18 16.33 13.14
C THR A 104 17.59 16.47 13.68
N ILE A 105 18.00 17.70 13.98
CA ILE A 105 19.23 17.93 14.74
C ILE A 105 19.12 17.19 16.09
N PRO A 106 20.15 16.45 16.51
CA PRO A 106 20.16 15.78 17.81
C PRO A 106 19.98 16.77 18.97
N LEU A 107 19.01 16.50 19.85
CA LEU A 107 18.79 17.21 21.10
C LEU A 107 18.98 16.22 22.25
N GLN A 108 19.88 16.52 23.19
CA GLN A 108 20.21 15.65 24.32
C GLN A 108 20.61 14.22 23.90
N GLY A 109 21.38 14.11 22.82
CA GLY A 109 21.87 12.83 22.29
C GLY A 109 20.80 12.00 21.56
N ARG A 110 19.69 12.62 21.14
CA ARG A 110 18.60 11.96 20.44
C ARG A 110 18.15 12.76 19.22
N ALA A 111 17.89 12.09 18.12
CA ALA A 111 17.29 12.68 16.93
C ALA A 111 15.98 11.95 16.58
N ASN A 112 14.97 12.69 16.14
CA ASN A 112 13.81 12.07 15.52
C ASN A 112 14.10 11.84 14.04
N VAL A 113 13.91 10.61 13.57
CA VAL A 113 14.04 10.22 12.18
C VAL A 113 12.64 9.89 11.66
N THR A 114 12.19 10.65 10.68
CA THR A 114 11.00 10.31 9.88
C THR A 114 11.46 9.59 8.63
N LEU A 115 11.02 8.35 8.46
CA LEU A 115 11.37 7.48 7.34
C LEU A 115 10.12 7.13 6.55
N THR A 116 10.08 7.49 5.28
CA THR A 116 9.03 7.01 4.36
C THR A 116 9.56 5.84 3.55
N VAL A 117 8.83 4.73 3.55
CA VAL A 117 9.24 3.46 2.97
C VAL A 117 8.17 2.94 2.02
N ASP A 118 8.58 2.55 0.82
CA ASP A 118 7.78 1.73 -0.08
C ASP A 118 7.91 0.26 0.32
N THR A 119 6.79 -0.32 0.71
CA THR A 119 6.61 -1.68 1.19
C THR A 119 5.88 -2.57 0.19
N THR A 120 5.81 -2.16 -1.08
CA THR A 120 5.18 -2.95 -2.17
C THR A 120 5.85 -4.31 -2.35
N MET A 121 7.18 -4.36 -2.21
CA MET A 121 7.99 -5.57 -2.32
C MET A 121 8.43 -6.11 -0.96
N LEU A 122 7.82 -5.63 0.13
CA LEU A 122 8.17 -6.04 1.49
C LEU A 122 7.97 -7.55 1.65
N ASN A 123 9.04 -8.26 2.01
CA ASN A 123 9.04 -9.72 2.16
C ASN A 123 8.58 -10.22 3.55
N ILE A 124 8.25 -9.31 4.46
CA ILE A 124 7.74 -9.58 5.81
C ILE A 124 6.50 -8.72 6.10
N GLU A 125 5.83 -8.92 7.22
CA GLU A 125 4.77 -7.99 7.65
C GLU A 125 5.37 -6.66 8.14
N VAL A 126 4.65 -5.55 7.92
CA VAL A 126 5.04 -4.22 8.43
C VAL A 126 5.27 -4.25 9.96
N LYS A 127 4.44 -5.01 10.69
CA LYS A 127 4.61 -5.20 12.13
C LYS A 127 5.96 -5.86 12.47
N SER A 128 6.41 -6.82 11.67
CA SER A 128 7.70 -7.47 11.84
C SER A 128 8.86 -6.53 11.53
N LEU A 129 8.75 -5.68 10.50
CA LEU A 129 9.74 -4.62 10.23
C LEU A 129 9.85 -3.67 11.42
N MET A 130 8.72 -3.18 11.94
CA MET A 130 8.70 -2.29 13.11
C MET A 130 9.32 -2.96 14.34
N GLN A 131 9.06 -4.24 14.56
CA GLN A 131 9.64 -4.99 15.66
C GLN A 131 11.17 -5.09 15.53
N ARG A 132 11.69 -5.40 14.34
CA ARG A 132 13.15 -5.43 14.09
C ARG A 132 13.80 -4.07 14.35
N ILE A 133 13.17 -2.99 13.89
CA ILE A 133 13.65 -1.62 14.17
C ILE A 133 13.65 -1.33 15.67
N LYS A 134 12.61 -1.77 16.40
CA LYS A 134 12.49 -1.57 17.85
C LYS A 134 13.54 -2.35 18.65
N GLU A 135 14.03 -3.47 18.14
CA GLU A 135 15.06 -4.31 18.78
C GLU A 135 16.48 -3.73 18.65
N MET A 136 16.67 -2.73 17.78
CA MET A 136 17.96 -2.07 17.64
C MET A 136 18.34 -1.30 18.91
N LEU A 137 19.57 -1.49 19.38
CA LEU A 137 20.10 -0.79 20.55
C LEU A 137 20.06 0.75 20.43
N ALA A 138 20.09 1.26 19.20
CA ALA A 138 20.05 2.69 18.89
C ALA A 138 18.64 3.31 18.97
N VAL A 139 17.59 2.48 18.99
CA VAL A 139 16.20 2.93 18.83
C VAL A 139 15.51 2.95 20.18
N GLU A 140 15.08 4.14 20.61
CA GLU A 140 14.30 4.28 21.84
C GLU A 140 12.80 4.12 21.59
N LYS A 141 12.33 4.51 20.40
CA LYS A 141 10.92 4.47 20.02
C LYS A 141 10.76 4.34 18.51
N VAL A 142 9.74 3.62 18.07
CA VAL A 142 9.29 3.57 16.68
C VAL A 142 7.77 3.60 16.63
N GLU A 143 7.21 4.46 15.78
CA GLU A 143 5.78 4.63 15.59
C GLU A 143 5.43 4.71 14.10
N LEU A 144 4.35 4.04 13.70
CA LEU A 144 3.74 4.23 12.39
C LEU A 144 2.89 5.50 12.44
N VAL A 145 3.27 6.53 11.69
CA VAL A 145 2.57 7.84 11.69
C VAL A 145 1.71 8.05 10.45
N GLY A 146 1.89 7.23 9.41
CA GLY A 146 1.05 7.28 8.22
C GLY A 146 1.18 6.01 7.39
N SER A 147 0.08 5.65 6.72
CA SER A 147 0.04 4.63 5.69
C SER A 147 -0.76 5.18 4.51
N GLY A 148 -0.25 5.03 3.30
CA GLY A 148 -0.93 5.47 2.10
C GLY A 148 -0.66 4.52 0.94
N THR A 149 -1.56 4.54 -0.04
CA THR A 149 -1.26 4.00 -1.34
C THR A 149 -0.71 5.13 -2.21
N GLY A 150 0.54 5.01 -2.64
CA GLY A 150 1.15 5.94 -3.57
C GLY A 150 0.44 5.83 -4.91
N SER A 151 -0.54 6.71 -5.15
CA SER A 151 -0.99 7.00 -6.49
C SER A 151 0.16 7.69 -7.19
N ALA A 152 0.85 6.97 -8.09
CA ALA A 152 1.68 7.61 -9.09
C ALA A 152 0.75 8.42 -9.99
N ASN A 153 0.42 9.64 -9.56
CA ASN A 153 -0.32 10.59 -10.37
C ASN A 153 0.60 11.01 -11.51
N LYS A 154 0.56 10.27 -12.63
CA LYS A 154 1.05 10.76 -13.91
C LYS A 154 -0.04 11.62 -14.54
N ASP A 155 -0.22 12.81 -13.97
CA ASP A 155 -0.85 13.92 -14.69
C ASP A 155 0.23 14.61 -15.53
N LYS A 156 0.33 14.19 -16.80
CA LYS A 156 0.37 15.03 -18.00
C LYS A 156 0.58 14.19 -19.26
#